data_AF-A0A9Q0NF80-F1
#
_entry.id   AF-A0A9Q0NF80-F1
#
_cell.length_a   1.000
_cell.length_b   1.000
_cell.length_c   1.000
_cell.angle_alpha   90.00
_cell.angle_beta   90.00
_cell.angle_gamma   90.00
#
_symmetry.space_group_name_H-M   'P 1'
#
loop_
_entity.id
_entity.type
_entity.pdbx_description
1 polymer ?
#
loop_
_entity_poly.entity_id
_entity_poly.type
_entity_poly.pdbx_seq_one_letter_code
_entity_poly.pdbx_strand_id
1 'polypeptide(L)'
;PQWQVGAPYSIAHVLGRQRLTYLKQLYGPVFEDCDEVRRNISEYMSTNSTNVATFSLVINVQHQSLKQFLAQKGFDIGAGSLAYPAAYYYFEIMRLSHREEKSRHRLESEKHYLYGYGLTRGSDKARRKF
;
A
#
# COMPACT_ATOMS: atom_id res chain seq x y z
N PRO A 1 0.76 -8.67 11.48
CA PRO A 1 1.18 -7.55 12.37
C PRO A 1 -0.06 -6.97 13.05
N GLN A 2 -0.04 -6.74 14.37
CA GLN A 2 -1.23 -6.29 15.09
C GLN A 2 -1.39 -4.77 14.93
N TRP A 3 -2.11 -4.35 13.88
CA TRP A 3 -2.38 -2.95 13.56
C TRP A 3 -3.30 -2.31 14.62
N GLN A 4 -2.73 -1.83 15.74
CA GLN A 4 -3.53 -1.24 16.83
C GLN A 4 -4.02 0.18 16.53
N VAL A 5 -5.25 0.41 16.99
CA VAL A 5 -6.09 1.61 16.89
C VAL A 5 -5.44 2.78 17.63
N GLY A 6 -4.77 3.70 16.92
CA GLY A 6 -4.09 4.82 17.60
C GLY A 6 -3.82 6.09 16.79
N ALA A 7 -3.84 6.07 15.46
CA ALA A 7 -3.57 7.27 14.66
C ALA A 7 -4.61 7.58 13.57
N PRO A 8 -5.92 7.68 13.88
CA PRO A 8 -6.93 7.85 12.85
C PRO A 8 -6.94 9.22 12.12
N TYR A 9 -6.27 10.28 12.63
CA TYR A 9 -6.50 11.64 12.12
C TYR A 9 -5.26 12.52 11.81
N SER A 10 -4.04 12.13 12.23
CA SER A 10 -2.85 12.96 12.00
C SER A 10 -2.24 12.75 10.60
N ILE A 11 -2.16 11.50 10.14
CA ILE A 11 -1.57 11.17 8.84
C ILE A 11 -2.53 11.56 7.69
N ALA A 12 -3.85 11.49 7.92
CA ALA A 12 -4.86 11.91 6.94
C ALA A 12 -4.74 13.40 6.55
N HIS A 13 -4.31 14.27 7.49
CA HIS A 13 -4.02 15.69 7.19
C HIS A 13 -2.72 15.86 6.38
N VAL A 14 -1.72 15.00 6.56
CA VAL A 14 -0.50 14.99 5.73
C VAL A 14 -0.78 14.44 4.33
N LEU A 15 -1.73 13.51 4.20
CA LEU A 15 -2.26 12.99 2.93
C LEU A 15 -3.34 13.89 2.29
N GLY A 16 -3.53 15.09 2.85
CA GLY A 16 -4.35 16.15 2.27
C GLY A 16 -3.72 16.64 0.97
N ARG A 17 -4.29 16.24 -0.17
CA ARG A 17 -3.95 16.72 -1.52
C ARG A 17 -2.47 16.57 -1.95
N GLN A 18 -1.61 15.87 -1.20
CA GLN A 18 -0.25 15.62 -1.66
C GLN A 18 -0.25 14.48 -2.69
N ARG A 19 0.03 14.88 -3.93
CA ARG A 19 0.18 14.06 -5.13
C ARG A 19 1.11 12.87 -4.79
N LEU A 20 0.73 11.62 -5.10
CA LEU A 20 1.51 10.39 -4.87
C LEU A 20 3.00 10.50 -5.22
N THR A 21 3.35 11.39 -6.14
CA THR A 21 4.71 11.78 -6.48
C THR A 21 5.54 12.22 -5.28
N TYR A 22 4.96 12.96 -4.34
CA TYR A 22 5.63 13.43 -3.14
C TYR A 22 5.87 12.30 -2.13
N LEU A 23 4.90 11.41 -1.94
CA LEU A 23 5.08 10.22 -1.09
C LEU A 23 6.20 9.33 -1.61
N LYS A 24 6.28 9.15 -2.94
CA LYS A 24 7.39 8.43 -3.57
C LYS A 24 8.75 9.08 -3.28
N GLN A 25 8.81 10.41 -3.27
CA GLN A 25 10.05 11.14 -3.00
C GLN A 25 10.47 11.01 -1.53
N LEU A 26 9.52 11.03 -0.58
CA LEU A 26 9.81 10.95 0.85
C LEU A 26 10.08 9.52 1.34
N TYR A 27 9.25 8.57 0.93
CA TYR A 27 9.24 7.20 1.46
C TYR A 27 9.89 6.18 0.52
N GLY A 28 10.34 6.63 -0.66
CA GLY A 28 11.00 5.79 -1.65
C GLY A 28 10.02 5.04 -2.55
N PRO A 29 10.52 4.11 -3.37
CA PRO A 29 9.69 3.35 -4.29
C PRO A 29 8.84 2.28 -3.58
N VAL A 30 7.90 1.70 -4.32
CA VAL A 30 7.01 0.64 -3.82
C VAL A 30 7.73 -0.70 -3.91
N PHE A 31 7.82 -1.44 -2.80
CA PHE A 31 8.53 -2.72 -2.73
C PHE A 31 7.65 -3.89 -2.34
N GLU A 32 6.35 -3.70 -2.18
CA GLU A 32 5.40 -4.81 -1.99
C GLU A 32 4.51 -4.89 -3.21
N ASP A 33 4.23 -6.11 -3.66
CA ASP A 33 3.38 -6.34 -4.83
C ASP A 33 1.89 -6.13 -4.53
N CYS A 34 1.06 -6.17 -5.59
CA CYS A 34 -0.38 -5.90 -5.43
C CYS A 34 -1.08 -6.92 -4.52
N ASP A 35 -0.66 -8.19 -4.51
CA ASP A 35 -1.26 -9.22 -3.65
C ASP A 35 -0.90 -8.99 -2.17
N GLU A 36 0.35 -8.64 -1.87
CA GLU A 36 0.76 -8.30 -0.49
C GLU A 36 0.04 -7.04 0.01
N VAL A 37 -0.07 -5.99 -0.80
CA VAL A 37 -0.83 -4.80 -0.43
C VAL A 37 -2.31 -5.13 -0.19
N ARG A 38 -2.93 -5.96 -1.04
CA ARG A 38 -4.32 -6.43 -0.81
C ARG A 38 -4.48 -7.23 0.48
N ARG A 39 -3.50 -8.08 0.79
CA ARG A 39 -3.46 -8.85 2.04
C ARG A 39 -3.38 -7.92 3.24
N ASN A 40 -2.49 -6.92 3.21
CA ASN A 40 -2.35 -5.93 4.28
C ASN A 40 -3.65 -5.13 4.49
N ILE A 41 -4.34 -4.75 3.41
CA ILE A 41 -5.64 -4.08 3.50
C ILE A 41 -6.68 -5.00 4.16
N SER A 42 -6.75 -6.27 3.75
CA SER A 42 -7.67 -7.25 4.34
C SER A 42 -7.39 -7.44 5.83
N GLU A 43 -6.12 -7.63 6.22
CA GLU A 43 -5.71 -7.79 7.62
C GLU A 43 -6.01 -6.54 8.44
N TYR A 44 -5.76 -5.34 7.90
CA TYR A 44 -6.10 -4.08 8.53
C TYR A 44 -7.61 -3.95 8.78
N MET A 45 -8.44 -4.26 7.77
CA MET A 45 -9.90 -4.20 7.90
C MET A 45 -10.42 -5.18 8.94
N SER A 46 -9.90 -6.42 8.95
CA SER A 46 -10.25 -7.43 9.96
C SER A 46 -9.83 -7.01 11.37
N THR A 47 -8.60 -6.50 11.53
CA THR A 47 -8.06 -6.10 12.84
C THR A 47 -8.79 -4.90 13.43
N ASN A 48 -9.12 -3.91 12.59
CA ASN A 48 -9.76 -2.67 13.03
C ASN A 48 -11.29 -2.70 12.94
N SER A 49 -11.89 -3.80 12.50
CA SER A 49 -13.33 -3.91 12.21
C SER A 49 -13.83 -2.77 11.29
N THR A 50 -12.99 -2.36 10.32
CA THR A 50 -13.30 -1.28 9.36
C THR A 50 -13.73 -1.83 8.02
N ASN A 51 -14.44 -1.01 7.25
CA ASN A 51 -14.89 -1.35 5.90
C ASN A 51 -14.13 -0.58 4.81
N VAL A 52 -14.32 -0.98 3.56
CA VAL A 52 -13.69 -0.37 2.38
C VAL A 52 -13.97 1.13 2.28
N ALA A 53 -15.18 1.57 2.63
CA ALA A 53 -15.55 2.99 2.62
C ALA A 53 -14.70 3.78 3.62
N THR A 54 -14.60 3.30 4.86
CA THR A 54 -13.81 3.92 5.92
C THR A 54 -12.34 3.98 5.54
N PHE A 55 -11.77 2.86 5.07
CA PHE A 55 -10.37 2.82 4.68
C PHE A 55 -10.07 3.71 3.46
N SER A 56 -11.00 3.82 2.50
CA SER A 56 -10.83 4.71 1.34
C SER A 56 -10.68 6.18 1.74
N LEU A 57 -11.36 6.61 2.81
CA LEU A 57 -11.21 7.95 3.37
C LEU A 57 -9.85 8.13 4.05
N VAL A 58 -9.38 7.12 4.79
CA VAL A 58 -8.08 7.13 5.48
C VAL A 58 -6.92 7.32 4.49
N ILE A 59 -6.94 6.61 3.36
CA ILE A 59 -5.88 6.70 2.34
C ILE A 59 -6.18 7.74 1.25
N ASN A 60 -7.26 8.50 1.40
CA ASN A 60 -7.70 9.55 0.48
C ASN A 60 -7.81 9.10 -1.00
N VAL A 61 -8.48 7.97 -1.23
CA VAL A 61 -8.78 7.47 -2.58
C VAL A 61 -10.28 7.29 -2.78
N GLN A 62 -10.73 7.32 -4.03
CA GLN A 62 -12.13 7.07 -4.33
C GLN A 62 -12.51 5.63 -3.93
N HIS A 63 -13.61 5.49 -3.19
CA HIS A 63 -14.14 4.20 -2.74
C HIS A 63 -14.20 3.14 -3.86
N GLN A 64 -14.67 3.54 -5.05
CA GLN A 64 -14.78 2.64 -6.20
C GLN A 64 -13.41 2.15 -6.71
N SER A 65 -12.39 3.02 -6.68
CA SER A 65 -11.02 2.64 -7.08
C SER A 65 -10.43 1.60 -6.13
N LEU A 66 -10.63 1.78 -4.83
CA LEU A 66 -10.20 0.79 -3.83
C LEU A 66 -10.97 -0.53 -3.98
N LYS A 67 -12.30 -0.46 -4.14
CA LYS A 67 -13.14 -1.64 -4.34
C LYS A 67 -12.72 -2.44 -5.59
N GLN A 68 -12.45 -1.76 -6.70
CA GLN A 68 -11.96 -2.40 -7.93
C GLN A 68 -10.56 -2.99 -7.77
N PHE A 69 -9.68 -2.35 -7.01
CA PHE A 69 -8.35 -2.87 -6.71
C PHE A 69 -8.41 -4.15 -5.87
N LEU A 70 -9.27 -4.18 -4.84
CA LEU A 70 -9.47 -5.35 -3.98
C LEU A 70 -10.12 -6.53 -4.72
N ALA A 71 -10.94 -6.27 -5.75
CA ALA A 71 -11.57 -7.31 -6.56
C ALA A 71 -10.61 -7.97 -7.58
N GLN A 72 -9.44 -7.38 -7.81
CA GLN A 72 -8.41 -7.93 -8.70
C GLN A 72 -7.58 -9.01 -7.99
N LYS A 73 -6.97 -9.91 -8.78
CA LYS A 73 -6.09 -10.97 -8.29
C LYS A 73 -4.86 -11.06 -9.17
N GLY A 74 -3.69 -11.22 -8.56
CA GLY A 74 -2.43 -11.41 -9.25
C GLY A 74 -1.43 -10.28 -8.96
N PHE A 75 -0.16 -10.68 -8.91
CA PHE A 75 0.99 -9.89 -8.48
C PHE A 75 1.08 -8.47 -9.07
N ASP A 76 0.87 -8.30 -10.38
CA ASP A 76 0.93 -7.01 -11.08
C ASP A 76 -0.46 -6.42 -11.41
N ILE A 77 -1.51 -7.20 -11.14
CA ILE A 77 -2.89 -6.87 -11.51
C ILE A 77 -3.41 -5.86 -10.48
N GLY A 78 -3.48 -4.61 -10.92
CA GLY A 78 -3.86 -3.47 -10.08
C GLY A 78 -2.77 -2.41 -9.95
N ALA A 79 -1.58 -2.63 -10.52
CA ALA A 79 -0.44 -1.71 -10.42
C ALA A 79 -0.74 -0.29 -10.94
N GLY A 80 -1.65 -0.16 -11.91
CA GLY A 80 -2.10 1.14 -12.44
C GLY A 80 -3.19 1.83 -11.60
N SER A 81 -3.67 1.22 -10.52
CA SER A 81 -4.66 1.83 -9.62
C SER A 81 -3.99 2.80 -8.67
N LEU A 82 -4.59 3.96 -8.42
CA LEU A 82 -4.12 4.91 -7.40
C LEU A 82 -4.24 4.33 -5.98
N ALA A 83 -5.17 3.38 -5.77
CA ALA A 83 -5.35 2.72 -4.48
C ALA A 83 -4.13 1.88 -4.06
N TYR A 84 -3.38 1.34 -5.02
CA TYR A 84 -2.22 0.50 -4.76
C TYR A 84 -1.08 1.27 -4.06
N PRO A 85 -0.47 2.31 -4.67
CA PRO A 85 0.59 3.06 -4.01
C PRO A 85 0.08 3.82 -2.79
N ALA A 86 -1.17 4.31 -2.78
CA ALA A 86 -1.73 5.00 -1.62
C ALA A 86 -1.79 4.09 -0.38
N ALA A 87 -2.33 2.87 -0.54
CA ALA A 87 -2.39 1.90 0.56
C ALA A 87 -1.00 1.45 1.01
N TYR A 88 -0.09 1.21 0.06
CA TYR A 88 1.31 0.88 0.40
C TYR A 88 1.97 1.95 1.27
N TYR A 89 1.89 3.23 0.88
CA TYR A 89 2.49 4.30 1.66
C TYR A 89 1.83 4.46 3.02
N TYR A 90 0.53 4.23 3.13
CA TYR A 90 -0.14 4.20 4.43
C TYR A 90 0.49 3.18 5.38
N PHE A 91 0.67 1.92 4.92
CA PHE A 91 1.31 0.89 5.75
C PHE A 91 2.78 1.19 6.02
N GLU A 92 3.50 1.79 5.07
CA GLU A 92 4.89 2.20 5.29
C GLU A 92 5.01 3.29 6.36
N ILE A 93 4.10 4.27 6.35
CA ILE A 93 4.03 5.32 7.37
C ILE A 93 3.70 4.71 8.74
N MET A 94 2.76 3.77 8.80
CA MET A 94 2.42 3.06 10.04
C MET A 94 3.63 2.28 10.58
N ARG A 95 4.33 1.53 9.73
CA ARG A 95 5.56 0.79 10.07
C ARG A 95 6.61 1.72 10.67
N LEU A 96 6.89 2.84 9.99
CA LEU A 96 7.87 3.83 10.45
C LEU A 96 7.46 4.49 11.77
N SER A 97 6.17 4.81 11.90
CA SER A 97 5.63 5.42 13.13
C SER A 97 5.73 4.49 14.32
N HIS A 98 5.52 3.19 14.12
CA HIS A 98 5.59 2.16 15.15
C HIS A 98 7.02 1.62 15.36
N ARG A 99 8.00 2.13 14.60
CA ARG A 99 9.41 1.65 14.58
C ARG A 99 9.52 0.15 14.33
N GLU A 100 8.63 -0.38 13.49
CA GLU A 100 8.62 -1.79 13.12
C GLU A 100 9.70 -2.11 12.10
N GLU A 101 10.29 -3.29 12.23
CA GLU A 101 11.25 -3.81 11.26
C GLU A 101 10.58 -4.09 9.91
N LYS A 102 11.40 -4.07 8.84
CA LYS A 102 10.93 -4.44 7.51
C LYS A 102 10.57 -5.92 7.48
N SER A 103 9.49 -6.26 6.79
CA SER A 103 9.12 -7.66 6.57
C SER A 103 10.21 -8.40 5.78
N ARG A 104 10.30 -9.73 5.94
CA ARG A 104 11.19 -10.57 5.14
C ARG A 104 10.97 -10.37 3.64
N HIS A 105 9.70 -10.30 3.23
CA HIS A 105 9.33 -10.03 1.84
C HIS A 105 9.86 -8.69 1.36
N ARG A 106 9.79 -7.63 2.19
CA ARG A 106 10.36 -6.32 1.86
C ARG A 106 11.87 -6.41 1.64
N LEU A 107 12.60 -7.09 2.52
CA LEU A 107 14.05 -7.24 2.40
C LEU A 107 14.45 -8.04 1.15
N GLU A 108 13.69 -9.09 0.82
CA GLU A 108 13.91 -9.88 -0.39
C GLU A 108 13.58 -9.06 -1.66
N SER A 109 12.50 -8.29 -1.64
CA SER A 109 12.11 -7.39 -2.72
C SER A 109 13.15 -6.29 -2.98
N GLU A 110 13.65 -5.64 -1.93
CA GLU A 110 14.69 -4.61 -2.04
C GLU A 110 16.01 -5.15 -2.62
N LYS A 111 16.35 -6.42 -2.36
CA LYS A 111 17.53 -7.08 -2.95
C LYS A 111 17.39 -7.31 -4.46
N HIS A 112 16.20 -7.64 -4.92
CA HIS A 112 15.95 -7.99 -6.32
C HIS A 112 15.52 -6.80 -7.18
N TYR A 113 14.90 -5.77 -6.58
CA TYR A 113 14.28 -4.67 -7.30
C TYR A 113 14.81 -3.31 -6.84
N LEU A 114 15.98 -2.91 -7.35
CA LEU A 114 16.64 -1.63 -7.04
C LEU A 114 15.72 -0.39 -7.15
N TYR A 115 14.75 -0.40 -8.06
CA TYR A 115 13.83 0.72 -8.31
C TYR A 115 12.38 0.45 -7.85
N GLY A 116 12.14 -0.68 -7.17
CA GLY A 116 10.80 -1.14 -6.76
C GLY A 116 9.90 -1.59 -7.91
N TYR A 117 8.62 -1.76 -7.59
CA TYR A 117 7.53 -2.11 -8.50
C TYR A 117 7.09 -0.93 -9.36
N GLY A 118 6.72 -1.21 -10.60
CA GLY A 118 6.11 -0.26 -11.49
C GLY A 118 4.67 0.06 -11.09
N LEU A 119 4.28 1.32 -11.26
CA LEU A 119 2.92 1.82 -10.95
C LEU A 119 2.05 1.91 -12.20
N THR A 120 2.39 1.14 -13.22
CA THR A 120 1.63 1.06 -14.48
C THR A 120 1.27 -0.38 -14.76
N ARG A 121 0.09 -0.59 -15.35
CA ARG A 121 -0.39 -1.94 -15.65
C ARG A 121 0.59 -2.66 -16.56
N GLY A 122 1.04 -3.82 -16.11
CA GLY A 122 1.90 -4.71 -16.88
C GLY A 122 3.38 -4.33 -16.93
N SER A 123 3.80 -3.33 -16.16
CA SER A 123 5.22 -2.99 -15.97
C SER A 123 6.04 -4.15 -15.41
N ASP A 124 5.40 -5.04 -14.67
CA ASP A 124 6.05 -6.10 -13.91
C ASP A 124 5.63 -7.52 -14.34
N LYS A 125 4.98 -7.71 -15.50
CA LYS A 125 4.50 -9.03 -15.99
C LYS A 125 5.55 -10.13 -16.02
N ALA A 126 6.81 -9.78 -16.24
CA ALA A 126 7.93 -10.72 -16.32
C ALA A 126 8.54 -11.06 -14.95
N ARG A 127 8.12 -10.39 -13.88
CA ARG A 127 8.66 -10.57 -12.53
C ARG A 127 7.87 -11.69 -11.83
N ARG A 128 8.45 -12.88 -11.73
CA ARG A 128 7.87 -13.99 -10.93
C ARG A 128 8.09 -13.72 -9.44
N LYS A 129 7.10 -14.13 -8.62
CA LYS A 129 7.18 -14.14 -7.16
C LYS A 129 8.36 -15.03 -6.74
N PHE A 130 9.26 -14.49 -5.92
CA PHE A 130 10.33 -15.25 -5.27
C PHE A 130 9.78 -16.06 -4.10
#